data_AF-A0A850QZZ2-F1
#
_entry.id   AF-A0A850QZZ2-F1
#
_cell.length_a   1.000
_cell.length_b   1.000
_cell.length_c   1.000
_cell.angle_alpha   90.00
_cell.angle_beta   90.00
_cell.angle_gamma   90.00
#
_symmetry.space_group_name_H-M   'P 1'
#
loop_
_entity.id
_entity.type
_entity.pdbx_description
1 polymer ?
#
loop_
_entity_poly.entity_id
_entity_poly.type
_entity_poly.pdbx_seq_one_letter_code
_entity_poly.pdbx_strand_id
1 'polypeptide(L)' 'GGAPVEIGWGQLRHSGRRNVLINLAKNAPNFAVTFVQVVDFVPCDEKLKQLARERYKIYRLAGIQLTTANAVDTP' A
#
# COMPACT_ATOMS: atom_id res chain seq x y z
N GLY A 1 7.79 -0.08 -24.32
CA GLY A 1 6.43 0.48 -24.14
C GLY A 1 5.79 -0.20 -22.96
N GLY A 2 5.11 0.54 -22.09
CA GLY A 2 4.42 -0.02 -20.92
C GLY A 2 3.15 0.78 -20.64
N ALA A 3 2.14 0.11 -20.08
CA ALA A 3 0.88 0.76 -19.71
C ALA A 3 1.11 1.76 -18.56
N PRO A 4 0.41 2.91 -18.53
CA PRO A 4 0.56 3.91 -17.48
C PRO A 4 0.19 3.35 -16.09
N VAL A 5 -0.73 2.39 -16.04
CA VAL A 5 -1.16 1.68 -14.83
C VAL A 5 -0.93 0.19 -15.02
N GLU A 6 -0.37 -0.45 -14.00
CA GLU A 6 -0.20 -1.91 -13.93
C GLU A 6 -0.97 -2.45 -12.73
N ILE A 7 -1.67 -3.56 -12.94
CA ILE A 7 -2.36 -4.31 -11.90
C ILE A 7 -1.64 -5.64 -11.77
N GLY A 8 -0.88 -5.81 -10.69
CA GLY A 8 -0.20 -7.05 -10.34
C GLY A 8 -0.92 -7.79 -9.22
N TRP A 9 -0.76 -9.12 -9.18
CA TRP A 9 -1.27 -9.98 -8.11
C TRP A 9 -0.14 -10.84 -7.53
N GLY A 10 -0.24 -11.16 -6.23
CA GLY A 10 0.74 -11.99 -5.55
C GLY A 10 2.10 -11.32 -5.35
N GLN A 11 3.19 -12.07 -5.57
CA GLN A 11 4.56 -11.56 -5.45
C GLN A 11 5.13 -10.98 -6.76
N LEU A 12 4.27 -10.73 -7.76
CA LEU A 12 4.72 -10.18 -9.03
C LEU A 12 5.33 -8.79 -8.82
N ARG A 13 6.56 -8.60 -9.27
CA ARG A 13 7.18 -7.27 -9.30
C ARG A 13 6.59 -6.46 -10.44
N HIS A 14 6.37 -5.18 -10.19
CA HIS A 14 6.00 -4.20 -11.20
C HIS A 14 7.07 -4.11 -12.28
N SER A 15 6.68 -3.74 -13.51
CA SER A 15 7.64 -3.50 -14.58
C SER A 15 8.17 -2.07 -14.51
N GLY A 16 9.49 -1.92 -14.62
CA GLY A 16 10.17 -0.63 -14.67
C GLY A 16 10.18 0.15 -13.35
N ARG A 17 10.35 1.48 -13.44
CA ARG A 17 10.27 2.39 -12.29
C ARG A 17 8.86 2.97 -12.21
N ARG A 18 8.18 2.72 -11.09
CA ARG A 18 6.85 3.26 -10.79
C ARG A 18 6.92 4.15 -9.56
N ASN A 19 6.22 5.28 -9.60
CA ASN A 19 6.30 6.28 -8.52
C ASN A 19 5.34 5.96 -7.37
N VAL A 20 4.16 5.43 -7.68
CA VAL A 20 3.06 5.20 -6.73
C VAL A 20 2.69 3.71 -6.69
N LEU A 21 2.58 3.16 -5.48
CA LEU A 21 2.02 1.84 -5.20
C LEU A 21 0.68 2.00 -4.49
N ILE A 22 -0.37 1.35 -5.00
CA ILE A 22 -1.64 1.20 -4.31
C ILE A 22 -1.73 -0.24 -3.82
N ASN A 23 -1.58 -0.45 -2.52
CA ASN A 23 -1.58 -1.79 -1.94
C ASN A 23 -3.00 -2.22 -1.56
N LEU A 24 -3.54 -3.19 -2.31
CA LEU A 24 -4.80 -3.86 -1.99
C LEU A 24 -4.59 -5.25 -1.35
N ALA A 25 -3.32 -5.67 -1.19
CA ALA A 25 -3.00 -6.97 -0.61
C ALA A 25 -3.17 -6.94 0.92
N LYS A 26 -3.39 -8.13 1.49
CA LYS A 26 -3.52 -8.27 2.95
C LYS A 26 -2.22 -7.94 3.70
N ASN A 27 -1.07 -8.12 3.03
CA ASN A 27 0.26 -7.94 3.58
C ASN A 27 0.94 -6.72 2.96
N ALA A 28 1.91 -6.14 3.66
CA ALA A 28 2.78 -5.11 3.11
C ALA A 28 3.85 -5.78 2.22
N PRO A 29 3.95 -5.43 0.93
CA PRO A 29 4.94 -6.04 0.05
C PRO A 29 6.36 -5.51 0.35
N ASN A 30 7.35 -6.40 0.37
CA ASN A 30 8.75 -6.04 0.66
C ASN A 30 9.33 -5.01 -0.30
N PHE A 31 8.80 -4.92 -1.53
CA PHE A 31 9.21 -3.95 -2.54
C PHE A 31 8.52 -2.59 -2.39
N ALA A 32 7.63 -2.38 -1.42
CA ALA A 32 6.95 -1.10 -1.23
C ALA A 32 7.94 0.07 -1.06
N VAL A 33 9.09 -0.20 -0.45
CA VAL A 33 10.19 0.78 -0.26
C VAL A 33 10.80 1.31 -1.57
N THR A 34 10.58 0.64 -2.70
CA THR A 34 11.11 1.12 -3.99
C THR A 34 10.25 2.22 -4.60
N PHE A 35 9.06 2.45 -4.05
CA PHE A 35 8.12 3.46 -4.51
C PHE A 35 8.30 4.75 -3.71
N VAL A 36 8.12 5.89 -4.37
CA VAL A 36 8.13 7.21 -3.73
C VAL A 36 6.91 7.39 -2.85
N GLN A 37 5.78 6.81 -3.26
CA GLN A 37 4.52 6.93 -2.54
C GLN A 37 3.83 5.55 -2.44
N VAL A 38 3.35 5.22 -1.24
CA VAL A 38 2.58 4.02 -0.97
C VAL A 38 1.22 4.44 -0.42
N VAL A 39 0.15 3.98 -1.04
CA VAL A 39 -1.23 4.16 -0.58
C VAL A 39 -1.73 2.81 -0.08
N ASP A 40 -2.18 2.78 1.18
CA ASP A 40 -2.76 1.60 1.83
C ASP A 40 -4.10 2.01 2.46
N PHE A 41 -4.94 1.01 2.77
CA PHE A 41 -6.31 1.23 3.22
C PHE A 41 -6.57 0.58 4.58
N VAL A 42 -7.38 1.25 5.39
CA VAL A 42 -7.87 0.74 6.68
C VAL A 42 -9.38 0.50 6.55
N PRO A 43 -9.84 -0.74 6.37
CA PRO A 43 -11.28 -1.01 6.28
C PRO A 43 -11.99 -0.78 7.62
N CYS A 44 -13.31 -0.54 7.58
CA CYS A 44 -14.12 -0.35 8.79
C CYS A 44 -14.28 -1.63 9.64
N ASP A 45 -14.13 -2.81 9.03
CA ASP A 45 -14.19 -4.12 9.71
C ASP A 45 -13.03 -4.29 10.71
N GLU A 46 -13.36 -4.61 11.97
CA GLU A 46 -12.39 -4.80 13.07
C GLU A 46 -11.28 -5.82 12.75
N LYS A 47 -11.60 -6.93 12.09
CA LYS A 47 -10.58 -7.93 11.72
C LYS A 47 -9.59 -7.36 10.71
N LEU A 48 -10.09 -6.55 9.78
CA LEU A 48 -9.27 -5.90 8.76
C LEU A 48 -8.52 -4.68 9.28
N LYS A 49 -9.01 -4.01 10.33
CA LYS A 49 -8.26 -2.97 11.05
C LYS A 49 -7.00 -3.54 11.68
N GLN A 50 -7.08 -4.73 12.29
CA GLN A 50 -5.90 -5.37 12.89
C GLN A 50 -4.82 -5.66 11.85
N LEU A 51 -5.22 -6.21 10.70
CA LEU A 51 -4.35 -6.43 9.55
C LEU A 51 -3.73 -5.11 9.04
N ALA A 52 -4.50 -4.02 8.97
CA ALA A 52 -3.98 -2.72 8.57
C ALA A 52 -2.96 -2.15 9.58
N ARG A 53 -3.16 -2.37 10.88
CA ARG A 53 -2.18 -2.01 11.93
C ARG A 53 -0.87 -2.78 11.76
N GLU A 54 -0.93 -4.05 11.38
CA GLU A 54 0.27 -4.85 11.10
C GLU A 54 1.03 -4.30 9.89
N ARG A 55 0.34 -3.99 8.79
CA ARG A 55 0.96 -3.35 7.61
C ARG A 55 1.59 -2.00 7.95
N TYR A 56 0.90 -1.17 8.73
CA TYR A 56 1.41 0.11 9.20
C TYR A 56 2.74 -0.04 9.97
N LYS A 57 2.83 -1.03 10.86
CA LYS A 57 4.09 -1.33 11.58
C LYS A 57 5.21 -1.71 10.63
N ILE A 58 4.93 -2.55 9.62
CA ILE A 58 5.93 -2.99 8.65
C ILE A 58 6.48 -1.79 7.86
N TYR A 59 5.61 -0.91 7.35
CA TYR A 59 6.06 0.29 6.63
C TYR A 59 6.87 1.24 7.52
N ARG A 60 6.47 1.40 8.79
CA ARG A 60 7.22 2.22 9.75
C ARG A 60 8.62 1.66 9.99
N LEU A 61 8.75 0.35 10.17
CA LEU A 61 10.03 -0.35 10.32
C LEU A 61 10.89 -0.26 9.05
N ALA A 62 10.25 -0.22 7.89
CA ALA A 62 10.91 -0.03 6.60
C ALA A 62 11.37 1.43 6.35
N GLY A 63 11.15 2.35 7.30
CA GLY A 63 11.56 3.75 7.19
C GLY A 63 10.68 4.62 6.30
N ILE A 64 9.49 4.12 5.91
CA ILE A 64 8.54 4.90 5.11
C ILE A 64 7.87 5.94 6.00
N GLN A 65 7.80 7.19 5.52
CA GLN A 65 7.05 8.24 6.19
C GLN A 65 5.55 7.98 6.02
N LEU A 66 4.85 7.79 7.14
CA LEU A 66 3.44 7.43 7.16
C LEU A 66 2.58 8.65 7.45
N THR A 67 1.57 8.87 6.62
CA THR A 67 0.53 9.88 6.84
C THR A 67 -0.82 9.21 6.73
N THR A 68 -1.68 9.42 7.71
CA THR A 68 -3.07 8.96 7.71
C THR A 68 -3.97 10.11 7.30
N ALA A 69 -4.74 9.93 6.24
CA ALA A 69 -5.86 10.80 5.90
C ALA A 69 -7.16 10.07 6.25
N ASN A 70 -8.14 10.80 6.78
CA ASN A 70 -9.49 10.25 6.91
C ASN A 70 -10.07 10.03 5.51
N ALA A 71 -10.81 8.95 5.32
CA ALA A 71 -11.70 8.86 4.16
C ALA A 71 -12.66 10.04 4.24
N VAL A 72 -12.83 10.77 3.15
CA VAL A 72 -13.88 11.80 3.07
C VAL A 72 -15.20 11.07 3.29
N ASP A 73 -15.92 11.43 4.36
CA ASP A 73 -17.28 10.97 4.55
C ASP A 73 -18.06 11.39 3.31
N THR A 74 -18.44 10.43 2.47
CA THR A 74 -19.23 10.72 1.28
C THR A 74 -20.63 11.11 1.79
N PRO A 75 -21.13 12.32 1.50
CA PRO A 75 -22.44 12.76 1.96
C PRO A 75 -23.58 11.93 1.35
#